data_AF-A0A081I8F4-F1
#
_entry.id   AF-A0A081I8F4-F1
#
_cell.length_a   1.000
_cell.length_b   1.000
_cell.length_c   1.000
_cell.angle_alpha   90.00
_cell.angle_beta   90.00
_cell.angle_gamma   90.00
#
_symmetry.space_group_name_H-M   'P 1'
#
loop_
_entity.id
_entity.type
_entity.pdbx_description
1 polymer ?
#
loop_
_entity_poly.entity_id
_entity_poly.type
_entity_poly.pdbx_seq_one_letter_code
_entity_poly.pdbx_strand_id
1 'polypeptide(L)'
;MPNNTFPVPAGALRVYEWQLGPTGPDGAPNVYRRFVGSSWGSDRFAVGIDGLQHGDGSVERFIYLDKDLGLEDVTAKQARRLARALIAAADDYDRLNDVGGASK
;
A
#
# COMPACT_ATOMS: atom_id res chain seq x y z
N MET A 1 6.26 -23.64 0.17
CA MET A 1 7.19 -22.50 0.02
C MET A 1 8.11 -22.52 1.22
N PRO A 2 9.43 -22.32 1.07
CA PRO A 2 10.30 -22.15 2.23
C PRO A 2 9.76 -21.00 3.09
N ASN A 3 9.89 -21.12 4.42
CA ASN A 3 9.54 -20.09 5.40
C ASN A 3 10.39 -18.84 5.11
N ASN A 4 9.92 -17.99 4.20
CA ASN A 4 10.60 -16.76 3.84
C ASN A 4 10.25 -15.72 4.91
N THR A 5 10.99 -15.74 6.01
CA THR A 5 10.80 -14.88 7.19
C THR A 5 11.36 -13.48 6.94
N PHE A 6 10.82 -12.78 5.95
CA PHE A 6 10.98 -11.33 5.90
C PHE A 6 10.07 -10.67 6.95
N PRO A 7 10.57 -9.63 7.66
CA PRO A 7 9.76 -8.92 8.63
C PRO A 7 8.51 -8.35 7.95
N VAL A 8 7.45 -8.25 8.74
CA VAL A 8 6.24 -7.56 8.30
C VAL A 8 6.61 -6.10 7.97
N PRO A 9 6.22 -5.58 6.79
CA PRO A 9 6.51 -4.20 6.42
C PRO A 9 6.00 -3.21 7.48
N ALA A 10 6.81 -2.19 7.78
CA ALA A 10 6.39 -1.13 8.68
C ALA A 10 5.07 -0.50 8.20
N GLY A 11 4.14 -0.32 9.13
CA GLY A 11 2.80 0.22 8.86
C GLY A 11 1.78 -0.79 8.31
N ALA A 12 2.16 -2.05 8.08
CA ALA A 12 1.20 -3.07 7.68
C ALA A 12 0.28 -3.46 8.85
N LEU A 13 -1.03 -3.32 8.63
CA LEU A 13 -2.08 -3.75 9.55
C LEU A 13 -2.52 -5.19 9.26
N ARG A 14 -2.40 -5.62 8.01
CA ARG A 14 -2.69 -6.99 7.56
C ARG A 14 -1.72 -7.38 6.47
N VAL A 15 -1.25 -8.62 6.51
CA VAL A 15 -0.40 -9.22 5.47
C VAL A 15 -1.10 -10.47 4.95
N TYR A 16 -1.04 -10.67 3.64
CA TYR A 16 -1.58 -11.86 2.99
C TYR A 16 -0.49 -12.91 2.75
N GLU A 17 -0.91 -14.11 2.36
CA GLU A 17 0.00 -15.19 1.99
C GLU A 17 0.87 -14.82 0.78
N TRP A 18 2.04 -15.44 0.72
CA TRP A 18 2.93 -15.36 -0.44
C TRP A 18 2.30 -15.99 -1.68
N GLN A 19 2.50 -15.34 -2.82
CA GLN A 19 1.97 -15.72 -4.12
C GLN A 19 3.09 -15.78 -5.16
N LEU A 20 2.90 -16.63 -6.17
CA LEU A 20 3.72 -16.63 -7.37
C LEU A 20 3.07 -15.70 -8.40
N GLY A 21 3.82 -14.69 -8.80
CA GLY A 21 3.51 -13.80 -9.91
C GLY A 21 4.02 -14.31 -11.25
N PRO A 22 3.89 -13.47 -12.29
CA PRO A 22 4.47 -13.75 -13.60
C PRO A 22 5.97 -14.01 -13.50
N THR A 23 6.48 -14.87 -14.39
CA THR A 23 7.91 -15.17 -14.50
C THR A 23 8.67 -13.95 -15.03
N GLY A 24 9.78 -13.60 -14.38
CA GLY A 24 10.67 -12.53 -14.81
C GLY A 24 11.55 -12.92 -16.00
N PRO A 25 12.36 -11.97 -16.52
CA PRO A 25 13.30 -12.23 -17.62
C PRO A 25 14.36 -13.29 -17.30
N ASP A 26 14.59 -13.58 -16.02
CA ASP A 26 15.52 -14.57 -15.51
C ASP A 26 14.96 -16.01 -15.49
N GLY A 27 13.68 -16.18 -15.86
CA GLY A 27 13.01 -17.47 -15.85
C GLY A 27 12.49 -17.92 -14.47
N ALA A 28 12.64 -17.10 -13.42
CA ALA A 28 12.11 -17.38 -12.08
C ALA A 28 10.74 -16.69 -11.86
N PRO A 29 9.81 -17.30 -11.11
CA PRO A 29 8.56 -16.65 -10.76
C PRO A 29 8.80 -15.51 -9.77
N ASN A 30 8.17 -14.35 -10.01
CA ASN A 30 8.19 -13.26 -9.05
C ASN A 30 7.42 -13.67 -7.79
N VAL A 31 8.11 -13.81 -6.65
CA VAL A 31 7.45 -14.13 -5.38
C VAL A 31 7.08 -12.83 -4.68
N TYR A 32 5.81 -12.66 -4.31
CA TYR A 32 5.36 -11.47 -3.58
C TYR A 32 4.20 -11.77 -2.64
N ARG A 33 3.96 -10.90 -1.66
CA ARG A 33 2.73 -10.89 -0.85
C ARG A 33 2.17 -9.48 -0.78
N ARG A 34 0.84 -9.35 -0.75
CA ARG A 34 0.17 -8.07 -0.52
C ARG A 34 0.11 -7.77 0.98
N PHE A 35 0.06 -6.49 1.33
CA PHE A 35 -0.35 -6.04 2.65
C PHE A 35 -1.29 -4.83 2.55
N VAL A 36 -2.04 -4.62 3.63
CA VAL A 36 -2.92 -3.46 3.84
C VAL A 36 -2.34 -2.62 4.97
N GLY A 37 -2.21 -1.32 4.74
CA GLY A 37 -1.77 -0.33 5.71
C GLY A 37 -2.91 0.55 6.21
N SER A 38 -2.57 1.76 6.64
CA SER A 38 -3.51 2.76 7.13
C SER A 38 -4.49 3.23 6.05
N SER A 39 -5.68 3.61 6.46
CA SER A 39 -6.68 4.25 5.59
C SER A 39 -7.37 5.42 6.28
N TRP A 40 -7.71 6.44 5.50
CA TRP A 40 -8.40 7.65 5.90
C TRP A 40 -9.61 7.86 4.99
N GLY A 41 -10.68 8.44 5.52
CA GLY A 41 -11.81 8.79 4.69
C GLY A 41 -13.14 8.84 5.44
N SER A 42 -14.18 8.38 4.77
CA SER A 42 -15.56 8.34 5.25
C SER A 42 -16.31 7.17 4.62
N ASP A 43 -17.57 6.96 4.99
CA ASP A 43 -18.42 5.91 4.41
C ASP A 43 -18.58 5.99 2.87
N ARG A 44 -18.20 7.11 2.24
CA ARG A 44 -18.25 7.30 0.78
C ARG A 44 -16.92 7.19 0.06
N PHE A 45 -15.80 7.25 0.78
CA PHE A 45 -14.48 7.14 0.16
C PHE A 45 -13.43 6.70 1.16
N ALA A 46 -12.48 5.90 0.70
CA ALA A 46 -11.28 5.59 1.44
C ALA A 46 -10.06 5.95 0.59
N VAL A 47 -9.12 6.65 1.20
CA VAL A 47 -7.74 6.77 0.75
C VAL A 47 -6.93 5.87 1.65
N GLY A 48 -6.12 4.98 1.13
CA GLY A 48 -5.28 4.12 1.96
C GLY A 48 -3.93 3.83 1.35
N ILE A 49 -3.05 3.27 2.16
CA ILE A 49 -1.74 2.76 1.71
C ILE A 49 -1.81 1.25 1.73
N ASP A 50 -1.60 0.66 0.57
CA ASP A 50 -1.38 -0.77 0.41
C ASP A 50 0.03 -0.99 -0.16
N GLY A 51 0.45 -2.25 -0.25
CA GLY A 51 1.73 -2.53 -0.85
C GLY A 51 1.95 -3.99 -1.18
N LEU A 52 3.10 -4.23 -1.81
CA LEU A 52 3.67 -5.54 -2.07
C LEU A 52 4.98 -5.66 -1.31
N GLN A 53 5.23 -6.82 -0.73
CA GLN A 53 6.57 -7.23 -0.33
C GLN A 53 7.02 -8.37 -1.22
N HIS A 54 8.21 -8.23 -1.79
CA HIS A 54 8.80 -9.18 -2.71
C HIS A 54 9.67 -10.21 -1.98
N GLY A 55 9.92 -11.33 -2.65
CA GLY A 55 10.71 -12.44 -2.13
C GLY A 55 12.20 -12.13 -1.94
N ASP A 56 12.66 -10.96 -2.38
CA ASP A 56 13.98 -10.40 -2.12
C ASP A 56 14.00 -9.44 -0.91
N GLY A 57 12.83 -9.25 -0.26
CA GLY A 57 12.65 -8.35 0.87
C GLY A 57 12.31 -6.91 0.52
N SER A 58 12.37 -6.53 -0.76
CA SER A 58 11.98 -5.20 -1.20
C SER A 58 10.48 -4.96 -0.97
N VAL A 59 10.12 -3.71 -0.69
CA VAL A 59 8.74 -3.30 -0.40
C VAL A 59 8.35 -2.18 -1.34
N GLU A 60 7.26 -2.42 -2.07
CA GLU A 60 6.57 -1.42 -2.87
C GLU A 60 5.31 -0.99 -2.12
N ARG A 61 5.03 0.31 -2.11
CA ARG A 61 3.81 0.89 -1.52
C ARG A 61 3.06 1.67 -2.58
N PHE A 62 1.76 1.79 -2.42
CA PHE A 62 0.92 2.62 -3.27
C PHE A 62 -0.20 3.24 -2.44
N ILE A 63 -0.50 4.50 -2.74
CA ILE A 63 -1.71 5.16 -2.25
C ILE A 63 -2.83 4.76 -3.19
N TYR A 64 -3.88 4.14 -2.65
CA TYR A 64 -5.09 3.85 -3.39
C TYR A 64 -6.22 4.79 -2.97
N LEU A 65 -7.09 5.07 -3.91
CA LEU A 65 -8.39 5.70 -3.69
C LEU A 65 -9.44 4.65 -4.06
N ASP A 66 -10.31 4.29 -3.12
CA ASP A 66 -11.38 3.34 -3.41
C ASP A 66 -12.28 3.92 -4.51
N LYS A 67 -12.43 3.15 -5.60
CA LYS A 67 -12.86 3.61 -6.92
C LYS A 67 -14.37 3.79 -7.06
N ASP A 68 -15.17 3.26 -6.13
CA ASP A 68 -16.63 3.39 -6.10
C ASP A 68 -17.09 4.61 -5.31
N LEU A 69 -16.37 5.72 -5.52
CA LEU A 69 -16.70 7.02 -4.99
C LEU A 69 -18.15 7.45 -5.29
N GLY A 70 -18.71 7.01 -6.43
CA GLY A 70 -19.99 7.52 -6.93
C GLY A 70 -19.99 9.05 -7.06
N LEU A 71 -18.79 9.63 -7.17
CA LEU A 71 -18.55 11.07 -7.16
C LEU A 71 -18.53 11.58 -8.60
N GLU A 72 -19.66 11.52 -9.28
CA GLU A 72 -19.81 12.33 -10.49
C GLU A 72 -19.70 13.82 -10.13
N ASP A 73 -20.19 14.21 -8.94
CA ASP A 73 -19.97 15.51 -8.32
C ASP A 73 -19.70 15.40 -6.80
N VAL A 74 -18.75 16.20 -6.29
CA VAL A 74 -18.49 16.38 -4.85
C VAL A 74 -18.91 17.75 -4.38
N THR A 75 -19.47 17.83 -3.18
CA THR A 75 -19.58 19.12 -2.49
C THR A 75 -18.19 19.65 -2.11
N ALA A 76 -18.05 20.97 -1.97
CA ALA A 76 -16.79 21.58 -1.49
C ALA A 76 -16.33 21.03 -0.12
N LYS A 77 -17.28 20.62 0.75
CA LYS A 77 -16.96 19.98 2.04
C LYS A 77 -16.34 18.60 1.84
N GLN A 78 -16.87 17.80 0.92
CA GLN A 78 -16.32 16.49 0.58
C GLN A 78 -14.96 16.62 -0.10
N ALA A 79 -14.81 17.55 -1.06
CA ALA A 79 -13.54 17.84 -1.71
C ALA A 79 -12.44 18.19 -0.69
N ARG A 80 -12.72 19.08 0.27
CA ARG A 80 -11.76 19.42 1.34
C ARG A 80 -11.43 18.23 2.25
N ARG A 81 -12.38 17.31 2.48
CA ARG A 81 -12.12 16.10 3.27
C ARG A 81 -11.24 15.11 2.50
N LEU A 82 -11.51 14.90 1.22
CA LEU A 82 -10.70 14.05 0.35
C LEU A 82 -9.28 14.59 0.23
N ALA A 83 -9.12 15.90 0.01
CA ALA A 83 -7.81 16.54 -0.04
C ALA A 83 -7.00 16.31 1.25
N ARG A 84 -7.62 16.42 2.43
CA ARG A 84 -6.93 16.12 3.70
C ARG A 84 -6.57 14.65 3.84
N ALA A 85 -7.43 13.73 3.40
CA ALA A 85 -7.13 12.30 3.44
C ALA A 85 -5.95 11.95 2.50
N LEU A 86 -5.89 12.56 1.32
CA LEU A 86 -4.78 12.41 0.38
C LEU A 86 -3.46 12.95 0.96
N ILE A 87 -3.48 14.14 1.57
CA ILE A 87 -2.29 14.70 2.23
C ILE A 87 -1.81 13.78 3.35
N ALA A 88 -2.71 13.33 4.24
CA ALA A 88 -2.34 12.43 5.33
C ALA A 88 -1.75 11.10 4.83
N ALA A 89 -2.30 10.54 3.74
CA ALA A 89 -1.76 9.34 3.12
C ALA A 89 -0.39 9.57 2.48
N ALA A 90 -0.16 10.72 1.85
CA ALA A 90 1.15 11.09 1.30
C ALA A 90 2.20 11.26 2.41
N ASP A 91 1.87 11.99 3.47
CA ASP A 91 2.76 12.20 4.62
C ASP A 91 3.16 10.87 5.26
N ASP A 92 2.20 9.94 5.43
CA ASP A 92 2.48 8.62 6.02
C ASP A 92 3.27 7.72 5.06
N TYR A 93 3.00 7.81 3.75
CA TYR A 93 3.76 7.11 2.71
C TYR A 93 5.24 7.53 2.73
N ASP A 94 5.52 8.83 2.75
CA ASP A 94 6.89 9.36 2.78
C ASP A 94 7.60 8.91 4.06
N ARG A 95 6.95 9.08 5.22
CA ARG A 95 7.48 8.61 6.51
C ARG A 95 7.81 7.11 6.50
N LEU A 96 6.95 6.28 5.95
CA LEU A 96 7.15 4.82 5.91
C LEU A 96 8.26 4.38 4.94
N ASN A 97 8.51 5.16 3.89
CA ASN A 97 9.62 4.90 2.96
C ASN A 97 10.96 5.42 3.49
N ASP A 98 10.96 6.54 4.23
CA ASP A 98 12.16 7.03 4.91
C ASP A 98 12.63 6.06 6.00
N VAL A 99 11.70 5.44 6.74
CA VAL A 99 12.01 4.41 7.75
C VAL A 99 12.55 3.11 7.12
N GLY A 100 12.22 2.83 5.85
CA GLY A 100 12.75 1.70 5.09
C GLY A 100 14.09 1.94 4.39
N GLY A 101 14.52 3.21 4.27
CA GLY A 101 15.77 3.61 3.64
C GLY A 101 17.02 3.52 4.53
N ALA A 102 16.84 3.31 5.84
CA ALA A 102 17.94 3.21 6.81
C ALA A 102 18.60 1.82 6.88
N SER A 103 18.35 0.95 5.91
CA SER A 103 19.05 -0.34 5.76
C SER A 103 19.67 -0.42 4.36
N LYS A 104 20.71 0.38 4.13
CA LYS A 104 21.76 0.11 3.16
C LYS A 104 23.11 0.41 3.78
#